data_AF-A0A420NJD7-F1
#
_entry.id   AF-A0A420NJD7-F1
#
_cell.length_a   1.000
_cell.length_b   1.000
_cell.length_c   1.000
_cell.angle_alpha   90.00
_cell.angle_beta   90.00
_cell.angle_gamma   90.00
#
_symmetry.space_group_name_H-M   'P 1'
#
loop_
_entity.id
_entity.type
_entity.pdbx_description
1 polymer ?
#
loop_
_entity_poly.entity_id
_entity_poly.type
_entity_poly.pdbx_seq_one_letter_code
_entity_poly.pdbx_strand_id
1 'polypeptide(L)'
;AHRITPASQSSELSPGDDSAIDIYSGATPKRRRLEQSAIPRAKIKAIQELTVGFVIDSDVPFTIFEHSFLRKIFNHFDSDLVVQMAWNGSSVTREIHRLFEAKRDIIKAELRNALTAVHISFDLWTSPNRFAIMAVFAHFIDQLGHQQSRLLALRRQSGAHSGENLAGSLVDIVHEWEIEGRVGCAISDDMAANDTCLYHMYQKLDPSMKPVDIKARRMRCYGHTLNHGHCRVEGVLPTSLPYSGREVISTLPG
;
A
#
# COMPACT_ATOMS: atom_id res chain seq x y z
N ALA A 1 17.70 50.06 -23.16
CA ALA A 1 18.18 51.42 -23.48
C ALA A 1 17.48 51.84 -24.77
N HIS A 2 16.66 52.89 -24.89
CA HIS A 2 16.50 54.15 -24.18
C HIS A 2 15.02 54.56 -24.17
N ARG A 3 14.54 55.16 -23.07
CA ARG A 3 13.43 56.11 -23.05
C ARG A 3 13.90 57.43 -23.68
N ILE A 4 12.97 58.24 -24.20
CA ILE A 4 12.74 59.65 -23.80
C ILE A 4 11.48 60.19 -24.51
N THR A 5 10.55 60.68 -23.69
CA THR A 5 9.50 61.68 -24.00
C THR A 5 10.01 63.04 -23.50
N PRO A 6 9.57 64.19 -24.06
CA PRO A 6 8.69 65.11 -23.29
C PRO A 6 7.61 65.80 -24.17
N ALA A 7 6.36 65.95 -23.72
CA ALA A 7 5.71 67.06 -22.96
C ALA A 7 5.54 68.37 -23.79
N SER A 8 4.41 69.09 -23.82
CA SER A 8 3.58 69.67 -22.74
C SER A 8 2.21 70.16 -23.31
N GLN A 9 1.05 69.92 -22.67
CA GLN A 9 0.27 70.71 -21.67
C GLN A 9 -0.73 71.79 -22.18
N SER A 10 -2.00 71.62 -21.80
CA SER A 10 -2.92 72.63 -21.18
C SER A 10 -4.22 71.91 -20.73
N SER A 11 -4.46 71.66 -19.43
CA SER A 11 -5.31 72.40 -18.45
C SER A 11 -6.75 72.65 -18.93
N GLU A 12 -7.81 72.17 -18.26
CA GLU A 12 -8.38 72.72 -17.00
C GLU A 12 -9.38 71.79 -16.25
N LEU A 13 -9.24 71.75 -14.91
CA LEU A 13 -10.20 71.80 -13.77
C LEU A 13 -11.37 70.77 -13.57
N SER A 14 -11.36 70.13 -12.38
CA SER A 14 -12.39 69.27 -11.71
C SER A 14 -13.26 70.08 -10.70
N PRO A 15 -14.01 69.50 -9.70
CA PRO A 15 -14.86 68.29 -9.56
C PRO A 15 -16.25 68.59 -8.90
N GLY A 16 -17.14 67.59 -8.76
CA GLY A 16 -18.25 67.66 -7.80
C GLY A 16 -19.09 66.36 -7.71
N ASP A 17 -18.97 65.65 -6.59
CA ASP A 17 -19.79 64.51 -6.15
C ASP A 17 -21.29 64.82 -6.17
N ASP A 18 -22.12 63.88 -6.65
CA ASP A 18 -23.20 63.34 -5.81
C ASP A 18 -23.68 61.95 -6.26
N SER A 19 -24.01 61.17 -5.25
CA SER A 19 -24.38 59.77 -5.20
C SER A 19 -25.68 59.39 -5.96
N ALA A 20 -25.70 58.20 -6.57
CA ALA A 20 -26.77 57.19 -6.41
C ALA A 20 -26.50 55.97 -7.30
N ILE A 21 -26.24 54.84 -6.65
CA ILE A 21 -26.21 53.51 -7.22
C ILE A 21 -27.67 53.09 -7.46
N ASP A 22 -28.05 52.77 -8.70
CA ASP A 22 -29.30 52.04 -8.97
C ASP A 22 -28.99 50.60 -9.41
N ILE A 23 -29.11 49.73 -8.41
CA ILE A 23 -29.12 48.27 -8.49
C ILE A 23 -30.49 47.88 -9.06
N TYR A 24 -30.54 46.76 -9.79
CA TYR A 24 -31.73 46.08 -10.37
C TYR A 24 -32.03 46.32 -11.85
N SER A 25 -31.17 45.77 -12.72
CA SER A 25 -31.65 45.02 -13.89
C SER A 25 -31.03 43.63 -13.85
N GLY A 26 -31.77 42.70 -13.25
CA GLY A 26 -31.40 41.31 -13.09
C GLY A 26 -31.58 40.53 -14.39
N ALA A 27 -30.48 40.23 -15.06
CA ALA A 27 -30.36 39.06 -15.91
C ALA A 27 -28.98 38.44 -15.67
N THR A 28 -28.89 37.61 -14.63
CA THR A 28 -27.73 36.74 -14.44
C THR A 28 -27.66 35.75 -15.61
N PRO A 29 -26.49 35.55 -16.25
CA PRO A 29 -26.33 34.47 -17.21
C PRO A 29 -26.67 33.17 -16.48
N LYS A 30 -27.66 32.43 -16.99
CA LYS A 30 -28.01 31.10 -16.48
C LYS A 30 -26.71 30.31 -16.39
N ARG A 31 -26.29 30.02 -15.16
CA ARG A 31 -25.16 29.16 -14.83
C ARG A 31 -25.31 27.92 -15.70
N ARG A 32 -24.39 27.76 -16.67
CA ARG A 32 -24.38 26.63 -17.61
C ARG A 32 -24.53 25.37 -16.76
N ARG A 33 -25.65 24.66 -16.97
CA ARG A 33 -25.94 23.38 -16.31
C ARG A 33 -24.67 22.54 -16.47
N LEU A 34 -24.04 22.13 -15.37
CA LEU A 34 -22.96 21.13 -15.42
C LEU A 34 -23.52 20.00 -16.28
N GLU A 35 -22.99 19.86 -17.49
CA GLU A 35 -23.43 18.82 -18.40
C GLU A 35 -23.29 17.51 -17.64
N GLN A 36 -24.36 16.72 -17.68
CA GLN A 36 -24.35 15.41 -17.05
C GLN A 36 -23.12 14.67 -17.57
N SER A 37 -22.21 14.33 -16.65
CA SER A 37 -21.00 13.51 -16.87
C SER A 37 -21.21 12.57 -18.06
N ALA A 38 -20.55 12.84 -19.20
CA ALA A 38 -20.74 12.09 -20.44
C ALA A 38 -20.42 10.59 -20.26
N ILE A 39 -19.60 10.27 -19.25
CA ILE A 39 -19.23 8.90 -18.90
C ILE A 39 -19.99 8.48 -17.65
N PRO A 40 -20.66 7.32 -17.67
CA PRO A 40 -21.31 6.76 -16.48
C PRO A 40 -20.31 6.58 -15.32
N ARG A 41 -20.71 6.93 -14.10
CA ARG A 41 -19.88 6.79 -12.89
C ARG A 41 -19.32 5.37 -12.69
N ALA A 42 -20.09 4.34 -13.07
CA ALA A 42 -19.65 2.96 -12.99
C ALA A 42 -18.42 2.70 -13.89
N LYS A 43 -18.39 3.28 -15.09
CA LYS A 43 -17.25 3.17 -16.02
C LYS A 43 -16.03 3.91 -15.47
N ILE A 44 -16.21 5.11 -14.90
CA ILE A 44 -15.12 5.84 -14.23
C ILE A 44 -14.52 5.01 -13.09
N LYS A 45 -15.37 4.42 -12.23
CA LYS A 45 -14.92 3.57 -11.14
C LYS A 45 -14.12 2.36 -11.65
N ALA A 46 -14.60 1.67 -12.69
CA ALA A 46 -13.87 0.56 -13.29
C ALA A 46 -12.48 0.99 -13.80
N ILE A 47 -12.37 2.16 -14.43
CA ILE A 47 -11.08 2.70 -14.89
C ILE A 47 -10.17 3.06 -13.71
N GLN A 48 -10.71 3.59 -12.62
CA GLN A 48 -9.95 3.86 -11.40
C GLN A 48 -9.40 2.57 -10.78
N GLU A 49 -10.19 1.49 -10.75
CA GLU A 49 -9.74 0.20 -10.26
C GLU A 49 -8.64 -0.40 -11.16
N LEU A 50 -8.75 -0.27 -12.49
CA LEU A 50 -7.71 -0.67 -13.44
C LEU A 50 -6.42 0.16 -13.30
N THR A 51 -6.56 1.47 -13.06
CA THR A 51 -5.45 2.40 -12.80
C THR A 51 -4.65 1.96 -11.58
N VAL A 52 -5.35 1.58 -10.50
CA VAL A 52 -4.72 1.02 -9.30
C VAL A 52 -4.08 -0.34 -9.60
N GLY A 53 -4.77 -1.21 -10.33
CA GLY A 53 -4.23 -2.50 -10.76
C GLY A 53 -2.91 -2.36 -11.51
N PHE A 54 -2.84 -1.44 -12.47
CA PHE A 54 -1.63 -1.13 -13.22
C PHE A 54 -0.49 -0.65 -12.32
N VAL A 55 -0.78 0.24 -11.37
CA VAL A 55 0.22 0.75 -10.42
C VAL A 55 0.82 -0.37 -9.59
N ILE A 56 -0.01 -1.27 -9.09
CA ILE A 56 0.42 -2.40 -8.24
C ILE A 56 1.20 -3.44 -9.05
N ASP A 57 0.69 -3.80 -10.22
CA ASP A 57 1.26 -4.87 -11.06
C ASP A 57 2.58 -4.45 -11.72
N SER A 58 2.68 -3.20 -12.15
CA SER A 58 3.86 -2.68 -12.86
C SER A 58 4.89 -1.99 -11.95
N ASP A 59 4.65 -1.92 -10.64
CA ASP A 59 5.51 -1.24 -9.65
C ASP A 59 5.92 0.18 -10.08
N VAL A 60 4.95 0.95 -10.58
CA VAL A 60 5.17 2.32 -11.05
C VAL A 60 4.80 3.35 -9.98
N PRO A 61 5.41 4.56 -9.99
CA PRO A 61 5.06 5.61 -9.05
C PRO A 61 3.57 5.98 -9.12
N PHE A 62 2.97 6.33 -7.98
CA PHE A 62 1.55 6.74 -7.93
C PHE A 62 1.23 7.97 -8.78
N THR A 63 2.26 8.77 -9.10
CA THR A 63 2.19 9.94 -9.97
C THR A 63 2.27 9.60 -11.46
N ILE A 64 2.35 8.33 -11.86
CA ILE A 64 2.50 7.92 -13.27
C ILE A 64 1.41 8.54 -14.18
N PHE A 65 0.19 8.66 -13.66
CA PHE A 65 -0.96 9.24 -14.35
C PHE A 65 -0.93 10.78 -14.46
N GLU A 66 0.03 11.44 -13.82
CA GLU A 66 0.33 12.86 -14.00
C GLU A 66 1.20 13.11 -15.24
N HIS A 67 1.82 12.06 -15.79
CA HIS A 67 2.70 12.17 -16.94
C HIS A 67 1.98 12.76 -18.16
N SER A 68 2.54 13.83 -18.73
CA SER A 68 1.88 14.64 -19.75
C SER A 68 1.56 13.86 -21.03
N PHE A 69 2.46 12.98 -21.47
CA PHE A 69 2.21 12.13 -22.65
C PHE A 69 1.14 11.06 -22.37
N LEU A 70 1.11 10.50 -21.17
CA LEU A 70 0.12 9.49 -20.82
C LEU A 70 -1.28 10.11 -20.79
N ARG A 71 -1.41 11.32 -20.24
CA ARG A 71 -2.65 12.10 -20.31
C ARG A 71 -3.07 12.45 -21.73
N LYS A 72 -2.13 12.78 -22.62
CA LYS A 72 -2.42 13.01 -24.05
C LYS A 72 -2.95 11.76 -24.74
N ILE A 73 -2.40 10.58 -24.43
CA ILE A 73 -2.90 9.30 -24.95
C ILE A 73 -4.36 9.10 -24.50
N PHE A 74 -4.66 9.22 -23.20
CA PHE A 74 -6.04 9.09 -22.72
C PHE A 74 -6.98 10.12 -23.34
N ASN A 75 -6.54 11.37 -23.47
CA ASN A 75 -7.33 12.45 -24.09
C ASN A 75 -7.61 12.19 -25.57
N HIS A 76 -6.72 11.48 -26.27
CA HIS A 76 -6.92 11.13 -27.67
C HIS A 76 -8.06 10.13 -27.86
N PHE A 77 -8.24 9.21 -26.90
CA PHE A 77 -9.34 8.24 -26.94
C PHE A 77 -10.64 8.81 -26.38
N ASP A 78 -10.58 9.58 -25.30
CA ASP A 78 -11.76 10.12 -24.62
C ASP A 78 -11.38 11.37 -23.80
N SER A 79 -11.73 12.56 -24.31
CA SER A 79 -11.44 13.82 -23.61
C SER A 79 -12.28 13.99 -22.34
N ASP A 80 -13.50 13.45 -22.32
CA ASP A 80 -14.39 13.55 -21.17
C ASP A 80 -13.88 12.69 -20.00
N LEU A 81 -13.21 11.58 -20.29
CA LEU A 81 -12.52 10.75 -19.30
C LEU A 81 -11.44 11.56 -18.58
N VAL A 82 -10.64 12.32 -19.34
CA VAL A 82 -9.55 13.11 -18.78
C VAL A 82 -10.07 14.21 -17.86
N VAL A 83 -11.22 14.82 -18.20
CA VAL A 83 -11.85 15.86 -17.37
C VAL A 83 -12.52 15.29 -16.12
N GLN A 84 -13.17 14.13 -16.23
CA GLN A 84 -13.95 13.55 -15.12
C GLN A 84 -13.09 12.82 -14.07
N MET A 85 -11.90 12.33 -14.45
CA MET A 85 -11.04 11.56 -13.56
C MET A 85 -9.96 12.43 -12.91
N ALA A 86 -9.68 12.19 -11.62
CA ALA A 86 -8.58 12.83 -10.92
C ALA A 86 -7.28 12.03 -11.11
N TRP A 87 -6.43 12.46 -12.03
CA TRP A 87 -5.18 11.80 -12.43
C TRP A 87 -3.96 12.11 -11.54
N ASN A 88 -4.18 12.49 -10.28
CA ASN A 88 -3.09 12.82 -9.36
C ASN A 88 -2.78 11.66 -8.42
N GLY A 89 -1.54 11.61 -7.93
CA GLY A 89 -1.06 10.57 -7.02
C GLY A 89 -1.94 10.44 -5.78
N SER A 90 -2.37 11.56 -5.18
CA SER A 90 -3.27 11.53 -4.03
C SER A 90 -4.62 10.83 -4.29
N SER A 91 -5.12 10.90 -5.53
CA SER A 91 -6.36 10.23 -5.93
C SER A 91 -6.16 8.75 -6.16
N VAL A 92 -5.03 8.35 -6.76
CA VAL A 92 -4.62 6.95 -6.88
C VAL A 92 -4.42 6.35 -5.48
N THR A 93 -3.69 7.02 -4.59
CA THR A 93 -3.48 6.58 -3.20
C THR A 93 -4.79 6.40 -2.46
N ARG A 94 -5.72 7.36 -2.55
CA ARG A 94 -7.05 7.23 -1.94
C ARG A 94 -7.82 6.03 -2.47
N GLU A 95 -7.73 5.76 -3.78
CA GLU A 95 -8.39 4.61 -4.39
C GLU A 95 -7.75 3.27 -3.97
N ILE A 96 -6.42 3.22 -3.86
CA ILE A 96 -5.69 2.08 -3.28
C ILE A 96 -6.21 1.79 -1.87
N HIS A 97 -6.32 2.81 -1.01
CA HIS A 97 -6.86 2.64 0.33
C HIS A 97 -8.31 2.14 0.32
N ARG A 98 -9.18 2.71 -0.53
CA ARG A 98 -10.57 2.26 -0.66
C ARG A 98 -10.65 0.79 -1.06
N LEU A 99 -9.82 0.37 -2.02
CA LEU A 99 -9.77 -1.01 -2.49
C LEU A 99 -9.19 -1.97 -1.46
N PHE A 100 -8.18 -1.53 -0.73
CA PHE A 100 -7.62 -2.28 0.39
C PHE A 100 -8.69 -2.55 1.45
N GLU A 101 -9.41 -1.53 1.92
CA GLU A 101 -10.46 -1.68 2.92
C GLU A 101 -11.57 -2.63 2.43
N ALA A 102 -12.01 -2.47 1.18
CA ALA A 102 -13.02 -3.36 0.59
C ALA A 102 -12.54 -4.82 0.49
N LYS A 103 -11.27 -5.06 0.16
CA LYS A 103 -10.68 -6.41 0.12
C LYS A 103 -10.40 -6.97 1.51
N ARG A 104 -10.11 -6.12 2.49
CA ARG A 104 -9.85 -6.55 3.88
C ARG A 104 -11.04 -7.28 4.45
N ASP A 105 -12.25 -6.77 4.24
CA ASP A 105 -13.48 -7.41 4.73
C ASP A 105 -13.72 -8.78 4.08
N ILE A 106 -13.37 -8.93 2.80
CA ILE A 106 -13.43 -10.21 2.08
C ILE A 106 -12.45 -11.21 2.70
N ILE A 107 -11.20 -10.80 2.92
CA ILE A 107 -10.17 -11.67 3.51
C ILE A 107 -10.53 -12.05 4.95
N LYS A 108 -11.09 -11.13 5.75
CA LYS A 108 -11.63 -11.46 7.09
C LYS A 108 -12.70 -12.55 7.00
N ALA A 109 -13.61 -12.46 6.04
CA ALA A 109 -14.61 -13.49 5.81
C ALA A 109 -13.99 -14.83 5.38
N GLU A 110 -12.96 -14.83 4.53
CA GLU A 110 -12.21 -16.04 4.16
C GLU A 110 -11.57 -16.70 5.40
N LEU A 111 -10.89 -15.92 6.25
CA LEU A 111 -10.23 -16.42 7.45
C LEU A 111 -11.23 -17.00 8.46
N ARG A 112 -12.35 -16.30 8.67
CA ARG A 112 -13.45 -16.79 9.52
C ARG A 112 -14.09 -18.05 8.96
N ASN A 113 -14.11 -18.22 7.65
CA ASN A 113 -14.65 -19.40 6.99
C ASN A 113 -13.55 -20.42 6.65
N ALA A 114 -12.33 -20.32 7.16
CA ALA A 114 -11.33 -21.35 6.92
C ALA A 114 -11.79 -22.71 7.49
N LEU A 115 -11.45 -23.82 6.83
CA LEU A 115 -11.69 -25.18 7.34
C LEU A 115 -10.71 -25.57 8.44
N THR A 116 -9.50 -25.02 8.39
CA THR A 116 -8.43 -25.30 9.35
C THR A 116 -8.27 -24.18 10.37
N ALA A 117 -7.39 -24.42 11.35
CA ALA A 117 -6.71 -23.33 12.04
C ALA A 117 -5.97 -22.44 11.02
N VAL A 118 -5.77 -21.18 11.39
CA VAL A 118 -4.98 -20.22 10.61
C VAL A 118 -3.55 -20.28 11.12
N HIS A 119 -2.64 -20.78 10.30
CA HIS A 119 -1.22 -20.78 10.61
C HIS A 119 -0.63 -19.45 10.17
N ILE A 120 0.28 -18.87 10.95
CA ILE A 120 0.90 -17.59 10.59
C ILE A 120 2.36 -17.80 10.25
N SER A 121 2.87 -17.15 9.22
CA SER A 121 4.31 -16.98 9.05
C SER A 121 4.67 -15.52 9.19
N PHE A 122 5.85 -15.24 9.76
CA PHE A 122 6.34 -13.89 9.84
C PHE A 122 7.84 -13.84 9.59
N ASP A 123 8.27 -12.71 9.03
CA ASP A 123 9.66 -12.38 8.80
C ASP A 123 9.92 -10.94 9.22
N LEU A 124 11.12 -10.68 9.73
CA LEU A 124 11.56 -9.36 10.18
C LEU A 124 12.92 -9.06 9.59
N TRP A 125 12.98 -8.06 8.71
CA TRP A 125 14.21 -7.61 8.10
C TRP A 125 14.43 -6.12 8.25
N THR A 126 15.68 -5.70 8.16
CA THR A 126 16.03 -4.28 8.06
C THR A 126 16.10 -3.89 6.58
N SER A 127 15.22 -2.99 6.17
CA SER A 127 15.25 -2.41 4.82
C SER A 127 16.53 -1.60 4.56
N PRO A 128 16.91 -1.34 3.30
CA PRO A 128 18.06 -0.50 2.97
C PRO A 128 18.01 0.91 3.60
N ASN A 129 16.80 1.41 3.84
CA ASN A 129 16.57 2.70 4.49
C ASN A 129 16.61 2.63 6.02
N ARG A 130 17.13 1.52 6.58
CA ARG A 130 17.28 1.25 8.02
C ARG A 130 15.98 1.20 8.80
N PHE A 131 14.86 0.92 8.13
CA PHE A 131 13.62 0.59 8.80
C PHE A 131 13.51 -0.91 9.00
N ALA A 132 13.22 -1.36 10.21
CA ALA A 132 12.80 -2.72 10.47
C ALA A 132 11.37 -2.90 9.94
N ILE A 133 11.16 -3.90 9.10
CA ILE A 133 9.88 -4.22 8.47
C ILE A 133 9.51 -5.64 8.88
N MET A 134 8.29 -5.80 9.39
CA MET A 134 7.69 -7.09 9.68
C MET A 134 6.64 -7.41 8.62
N ALA A 135 6.79 -8.57 7.97
CA ALA A 135 5.72 -9.16 7.19
C ALA A 135 5.05 -10.29 7.98
N VAL A 136 3.73 -10.39 7.88
CA VAL A 136 2.95 -11.48 8.47
C VAL A 136 1.99 -12.02 7.42
N PHE A 137 2.02 -13.33 7.22
CA PHE A 137 1.09 -14.05 6.35
C PHE A 137 0.21 -15.00 7.17
N ALA A 138 -1.02 -15.16 6.73
CA ALA A 138 -1.91 -16.24 7.14
C ALA A 138 -1.93 -17.34 6.08
N HIS A 139 -1.88 -18.59 6.55
CA HIS A 139 -1.96 -19.80 5.75
C HIS A 139 -3.10 -20.68 6.30
N PHE A 140 -4.01 -21.09 5.43
CA PHE A 140 -5.20 -21.84 5.81
C PHE A 140 -5.73 -22.65 4.62
N ILE A 141 -6.64 -23.58 4.89
CA ILE A 141 -7.42 -24.27 3.85
C ILE A 141 -8.80 -23.63 3.79
N ASP A 142 -9.24 -23.22 2.60
CA ASP A 142 -10.56 -22.63 2.39
C ASP A 142 -11.68 -23.68 2.31
N GLN A 143 -12.92 -23.23 2.17
CA GLN A 143 -14.11 -24.11 2.08
C GLN A 143 -14.12 -25.01 0.84
N LEU A 144 -13.30 -24.72 -0.16
CA LEU A 144 -13.14 -25.54 -1.37
C LEU A 144 -12.03 -26.58 -1.19
N GLY A 145 -11.36 -26.61 -0.04
CA GLY A 145 -10.25 -27.51 0.22
C GLY A 145 -8.92 -27.02 -0.37
N HIS A 146 -8.85 -25.77 -0.86
CA HIS A 146 -7.62 -25.22 -1.41
C HIS A 146 -6.78 -24.52 -0.36
N GLN A 147 -5.46 -24.70 -0.45
CA GLN A 147 -4.52 -23.97 0.37
C GLN A 147 -4.46 -22.50 -0.07
N GLN A 148 -4.68 -21.60 0.88
CA GLN A 148 -4.62 -20.16 0.69
C GLN A 148 -3.46 -19.56 1.49
N SER A 149 -2.88 -18.50 0.94
CA SER A 149 -1.96 -17.62 1.66
C SER A 149 -2.40 -16.17 1.47
N ARG A 150 -2.41 -15.40 2.56
CA ARG A 150 -2.81 -13.98 2.55
C ARG A 150 -1.82 -13.16 3.36
N LEU A 151 -1.30 -12.09 2.78
CA LEU A 151 -0.49 -11.11 3.51
C LEU A 151 -1.41 -10.31 4.43
N LEU A 152 -1.21 -10.44 5.73
CA LEU A 152 -1.99 -9.74 6.76
C LEU A 152 -1.38 -8.37 7.09
N ALA A 153 -0.06 -8.29 7.07
CA ALA A 153 0.65 -7.07 7.40
C ALA A 153 2.00 -7.01 6.69
N LEU A 154 2.35 -5.80 6.23
CA LEU A 154 3.71 -5.40 5.88
C LEU A 154 3.93 -4.04 6.51
N ARG A 155 4.48 -4.02 7.73
CA ARG A 155 4.50 -2.82 8.58
C ARG A 155 5.89 -2.57 9.14
N ARG A 156 6.17 -1.29 9.40
CA ARG A 156 7.40 -0.91 10.09
C ARG A 156 7.32 -1.33 11.56
N GLN A 157 8.26 -2.16 11.99
CA GLN A 157 8.47 -2.44 13.40
C GLN A 157 9.18 -1.26 14.07
N SER A 158 8.62 -0.78 15.18
CA SER A 158 9.16 0.32 15.95
C SER A 158 9.57 -0.14 17.34
N GLY A 159 10.52 0.56 17.97
CA GLY A 159 11.03 0.23 19.31
C GLY A 159 12.10 -0.86 19.30
N ALA A 160 12.36 -1.44 20.47
CA ALA A 160 13.37 -2.47 20.64
C ALA A 160 13.00 -3.76 19.90
N HIS A 161 13.98 -4.47 19.33
CA HIS A 161 13.78 -5.79 18.71
C HIS A 161 13.74 -6.92 19.75
N SER A 162 13.07 -6.68 20.89
CA SER A 162 12.83 -7.73 21.88
C SER A 162 11.68 -8.63 21.43
N GLY A 163 11.74 -9.91 21.83
CA GLY A 163 10.66 -10.86 21.54
C GLY A 163 9.30 -10.36 22.01
N GLU A 164 9.22 -9.73 23.18
CA GLU A 164 7.98 -9.17 23.72
C GLU A 164 7.39 -8.04 22.87
N ASN A 165 8.22 -7.16 22.30
CA ASN A 165 7.74 -6.09 21.43
C ASN A 165 7.21 -6.65 20.10
N LEU A 166 7.94 -7.60 19.50
CA LEU A 166 7.49 -8.30 18.30
C LEU A 166 6.18 -9.05 18.55
N ALA A 167 6.05 -9.68 19.72
CA ALA A 167 4.84 -10.36 20.14
C ALA A 167 3.64 -9.41 20.25
N GLY A 168 3.85 -8.20 20.77
CA GLY A 168 2.83 -7.14 20.79
C GLY A 168 2.31 -6.84 19.39
N SER A 169 3.22 -6.60 18.44
CA SER A 169 2.84 -6.34 17.05
C SER A 169 2.12 -7.51 16.38
N LEU A 170 2.52 -8.75 16.66
CA LEU A 170 1.80 -9.94 16.17
C LEU A 170 0.40 -10.07 16.77
N VAL A 171 0.25 -9.82 18.07
CA VAL A 171 -1.06 -9.85 18.76
C VAL A 171 -1.99 -8.79 18.19
N ASP A 172 -1.50 -7.56 17.95
CA ASP A 172 -2.29 -6.49 17.33
C ASP A 172 -2.80 -6.89 15.94
N ILE A 173 -1.95 -7.55 15.14
CA ILE A 173 -2.33 -8.06 13.81
C ILE A 173 -3.37 -9.17 13.94
N VAL A 174 -3.18 -10.11 14.86
CA VAL A 174 -4.14 -11.20 15.12
C VAL A 174 -5.51 -10.64 15.52
N HIS A 175 -5.55 -9.59 16.36
CA HIS A 175 -6.78 -8.87 16.73
C HIS A 175 -7.41 -8.12 15.56
N GLU A 176 -6.61 -7.39 14.77
CA GLU A 176 -7.10 -6.65 13.61
C GLU A 176 -7.82 -7.55 12.61
N TRP A 177 -7.33 -8.78 12.46
CA TRP A 177 -7.86 -9.80 11.55
C TRP A 177 -8.88 -10.76 12.18
N GLU A 178 -9.19 -10.60 13.48
CA GLU A 178 -10.21 -11.38 14.22
C GLU A 178 -9.95 -12.90 14.20
N ILE A 179 -8.69 -13.30 14.42
CA ILE A 179 -8.23 -14.71 14.36
C ILE A 179 -7.64 -15.25 15.67
N GLU A 180 -7.82 -14.57 16.80
CA GLU A 180 -7.26 -14.88 18.13
C GLU A 180 -7.44 -16.35 18.54
N GLY A 181 -8.66 -16.86 18.40
CA GLY A 181 -9.01 -18.24 18.76
C GLY A 181 -8.70 -19.28 17.68
N ARG A 182 -8.12 -18.86 16.55
CA ARG A 182 -7.90 -19.72 15.37
C ARG A 182 -6.42 -19.90 15.03
N VAL A 183 -5.52 -19.18 15.70
CA VAL A 183 -4.09 -19.27 15.42
C VAL A 183 -3.58 -20.68 15.74
N GLY A 184 -3.15 -21.38 14.69
CA GLY A 184 -2.56 -22.71 14.76
C GLY A 184 -1.08 -22.64 15.10
N CYS A 185 -0.24 -22.85 14.10
CA CYS A 185 1.23 -22.81 14.22
C CYS A 185 1.79 -21.48 13.73
N ALA A 186 2.96 -21.11 14.24
CA ALA A 186 3.71 -19.94 13.80
C ALA A 186 5.05 -20.33 13.17
N ILE A 187 5.27 -19.86 11.95
CA ILE A 187 6.46 -20.08 11.15
C ILE A 187 7.33 -18.83 11.13
N SER A 188 8.63 -18.98 11.33
CA SER A 188 9.61 -17.90 11.22
C SER A 188 11.03 -18.46 11.18
N ASP A 189 11.99 -17.60 10.90
CA ASP A 189 13.41 -17.95 10.78
C ASP A 189 14.02 -18.52 12.07
N ASP A 190 15.26 -19.00 12.00
CA ASP A 190 15.93 -19.71 13.09
C ASP A 190 16.62 -18.77 14.09
N MET A 191 15.96 -17.66 14.40
CA MET A 191 16.43 -16.71 15.40
C MET A 191 15.84 -17.04 16.78
N ALA A 192 16.70 -17.12 17.80
CA ALA A 192 16.28 -17.39 19.18
C ALA A 192 15.27 -16.36 19.73
N ALA A 193 15.37 -15.10 19.28
CA ALA A 193 14.43 -14.04 19.66
C ALA A 193 12.98 -14.35 19.24
N ASN A 194 12.78 -15.16 18.19
CA ASN A 194 11.44 -15.58 17.75
C ASN A 194 10.79 -16.58 18.70
N ASP A 195 11.58 -17.37 19.44
CA ASP A 195 11.04 -18.28 20.43
C ASP A 195 10.45 -17.51 21.60
N THR A 196 11.18 -16.49 22.08
CA THR A 196 10.67 -15.55 23.10
C THR A 196 9.46 -14.78 22.58
N CYS A 197 9.49 -14.32 21.32
CA CYS A 197 8.35 -13.67 20.68
C CYS A 197 7.09 -14.54 20.71
N LEU A 198 7.19 -15.77 20.22
CA LEU A 198 6.03 -16.65 20.16
C LEU A 198 5.55 -17.12 21.53
N TYR A 199 6.46 -17.26 22.50
CA TYR A 199 6.09 -17.46 23.89
C TYR A 199 5.18 -16.33 24.40
N HIS A 200 5.60 -15.08 24.26
CA HIS A 200 4.77 -13.94 24.69
C HIS A 200 3.48 -13.80 23.87
N MET A 201 3.53 -14.07 22.56
CA MET A 201 2.35 -13.97 21.69
C MET A 201 1.28 -14.97 22.11
N TYR A 202 1.60 -16.26 22.18
CA TYR A 202 0.62 -17.28 22.55
C TYR A 202 0.15 -17.14 24.00
N GLN A 203 1.01 -16.72 24.93
CA GLN A 203 0.60 -16.41 26.30
C GLN A 203 -0.40 -15.24 26.39
N LYS A 204 -0.27 -14.23 25.51
CA LYS A 204 -1.23 -13.12 25.43
C LYS A 204 -2.56 -13.54 24.79
N LEU A 205 -2.52 -14.42 23.79
CA LEU A 205 -3.72 -14.93 23.11
C LEU A 205 -4.47 -15.96 23.96
N ASP A 206 -3.74 -16.82 24.66
CA ASP A 206 -4.27 -17.86 25.54
C ASP A 206 -3.33 -18.07 26.75
N PRO A 207 -3.61 -17.42 27.88
CA PRO A 207 -2.82 -17.57 29.11
C PRO A 207 -2.78 -19.00 29.67
N SER A 208 -3.68 -19.88 29.25
CA SER A 208 -3.72 -21.28 29.70
C SER A 208 -2.72 -22.18 28.98
N MET A 209 -2.16 -21.72 27.84
CA MET A 209 -1.28 -22.51 26.99
C MET A 209 0.07 -22.78 27.67
N LYS A 210 0.47 -24.05 27.78
CA LYS A 210 1.73 -24.40 28.45
C LYS A 210 2.93 -24.12 27.53
N PRO A 211 4.13 -23.89 28.08
CA PRO A 211 5.34 -23.69 27.27
C PRO A 211 5.62 -24.83 26.27
N VAL A 212 5.26 -26.07 26.63
CA VAL A 212 5.39 -27.24 25.74
C VAL A 212 4.47 -27.16 24.52
N ASP A 213 3.24 -26.65 24.70
CA ASP A 213 2.26 -26.51 23.64
C ASP A 213 2.68 -25.38 22.68
N ILE A 214 3.17 -24.27 23.23
CA ILE A 214 3.75 -23.15 22.45
C ILE A 214 4.91 -23.66 21.60
N LYS A 215 5.81 -24.44 22.19
CA LYS A 215 6.94 -25.03 21.46
C LYS A 215 6.48 -25.98 20.35
N ALA A 216 5.41 -26.75 20.57
CA ALA A 216 4.84 -27.62 19.55
C ALA A 216 4.19 -26.86 18.38
N ARG A 217 3.74 -25.62 18.61
CA ARG A 217 3.19 -24.73 17.58
C ARG A 217 4.25 -23.93 16.82
N ARG A 218 5.52 -24.02 17.22
CA ARG A 218 6.66 -23.36 16.56
C ARG A 218 7.18 -24.19 15.39
N MET A 219 7.20 -23.63 14.17
CA MET A 219 7.84 -24.25 13.01
C MET A 219 8.97 -23.38 12.44
N ARG A 220 10.17 -23.93 12.26
CA ARG A 220 11.29 -23.20 11.65
C ARG A 220 11.10 -23.07 10.14
N CYS A 221 11.48 -21.92 9.58
CA CYS A 221 11.49 -21.73 8.13
C CYS A 221 12.55 -22.63 7.48
N TYR A 222 12.10 -23.60 6.68
CA TYR A 222 12.99 -24.57 6.04
C TYR A 222 14.03 -23.93 5.12
N GLY A 223 13.62 -22.95 4.30
CA GLY A 223 14.52 -22.24 3.39
C GLY A 223 15.65 -21.51 4.14
N HIS A 224 15.34 -20.91 5.28
CA HIS A 224 16.35 -20.29 6.13
C HIS A 224 17.30 -21.33 6.76
N THR A 225 16.77 -22.45 7.28
CA THR A 225 17.61 -23.54 7.79
C THR A 225 18.57 -24.08 6.71
N LEU A 226 18.09 -24.27 5.48
CA LEU A 226 18.93 -24.67 4.36
C LEU A 226 20.01 -23.64 4.04
N ASN A 227 19.64 -22.35 3.98
CA ASN A 227 20.58 -21.27 3.72
C ASN A 227 21.69 -21.21 4.79
N HIS A 228 21.33 -21.37 6.06
CA HIS A 228 22.30 -21.47 7.15
C HIS A 228 23.22 -22.68 7.02
N GLY A 229 22.67 -23.84 6.62
CA GLY A 229 23.45 -25.03 6.33
C GLY A 229 24.46 -24.78 5.20
N HIS A 230 24.02 -24.16 4.11
CA HIS A 230 24.87 -23.80 2.97
C HIS A 230 25.95 -22.79 3.36
N CYS A 231 25.61 -21.66 3.99
CA CYS A 231 26.59 -20.68 4.46
C CYS A 231 27.59 -21.28 5.47
N ARG A 232 27.18 -22.26 6.28
CA ARG A 232 28.08 -22.96 7.20
C ARG A 232 29.04 -23.91 6.48
N VAL A 233 28.61 -24.53 5.38
CA VAL A 233 29.47 -25.36 4.51
C VAL A 233 30.43 -24.48 3.70
N GLU A 234 29.95 -23.37 3.15
CA GLU A 234 30.78 -22.41 2.43
C GLU A 234 31.77 -21.68 3.35
N GLY A 235 31.39 -21.38 4.59
CA GLY A 235 32.28 -20.81 5.60
C GLY A 235 33.42 -21.75 6.07
N VAL A 236 33.40 -23.02 5.65
CA VAL A 236 34.48 -24.01 5.86
C VAL A 236 35.40 -24.13 4.64
N LEU A 237 35.07 -23.48 3.51
CA LEU A 237 35.93 -23.37 2.33
C LEU A 237 36.49 -21.94 2.22
N PRO A 238 37.81 -21.74 2.05
CA PRO A 238 38.37 -20.40 1.97
C PRO A 238 38.00 -19.73 0.64
N THR A 239 37.23 -18.65 0.76
CA THR A 239 37.11 -17.47 -0.14
C THR A 239 36.72 -17.70 -1.60
N SER A 240 35.54 -17.17 -1.98
CA SER A 240 35.37 -15.96 -2.82
C SER A 240 34.19 -16.11 -3.77
N LEU A 241 33.18 -15.22 -3.64
CA LEU A 241 32.56 -14.42 -4.71
C LEU A 241 31.40 -13.58 -4.14
N PRO A 242 31.32 -12.27 -4.42
CA PRO A 242 30.19 -11.44 -4.03
C PRO A 242 29.03 -11.64 -5.02
N TYR A 243 27.87 -12.08 -4.54
CA TYR A 243 26.66 -12.13 -5.35
C TYR A 243 26.10 -10.71 -5.52
N SER A 244 26.46 -10.08 -6.63
CA SER A 244 25.81 -8.88 -7.18
C SER A 244 24.72 -9.36 -8.14
N GLY A 245 23.44 -9.17 -7.77
CA GLY A 245 22.30 -9.49 -8.64
C GLY A 245 21.45 -8.25 -8.93
N ARG A 246 21.94 -7.36 -9.79
CA ARG A 246 21.08 -6.49 -10.61
C ARG A 246 21.12 -7.03 -12.04
N GLU A 247 19.93 -7.04 -12.65
CA GLU A 247 19.62 -7.10 -14.09
C GLU A 247 20.02 -8.35 -14.88
N VAL A 248 19.02 -9.09 -15.38
CA VAL A 248 18.90 -9.35 -16.83
C VAL A 248 17.41 -9.29 -17.22
N ILE A 249 17.03 -8.17 -17.85
CA ILE A 249 15.88 -8.07 -18.75
C ILE A 249 16.32 -8.65 -20.12
N SER A 250 15.41 -9.43 -20.71
CA SER A 250 15.25 -9.81 -22.11
C SER A 250 16.46 -10.29 -22.94
N THR A 251 16.31 -11.47 -23.54
CA THR A 251 16.54 -11.69 -24.98
C THR A 251 15.89 -13.02 -25.39
N LEU A 252 14.77 -12.94 -26.11
CA LEU A 252 14.46 -13.92 -27.16
C LEU A 252 15.30 -13.55 -28.39
N PRO A 253 15.73 -14.53 -29.20
CA PRO A 253 15.24 -14.54 -30.58
C PRO A 253 15.06 -15.94 -31.19
N GLY A 254 14.14 -16.05 -32.15
CA GLY A 254 14.02 -17.16 -33.10
C GLY A 254 12.62 -17.75 -33.19
#